data_AF-A0A3C0JJ47-F1
#
_entry.id   AF-A0A3C0JJ47-F1
#
_cell.length_a   1.000
_cell.length_b   1.000
_cell.length_c   1.000
_cell.angle_alpha   90.00
_cell.angle_beta   90.00
_cell.angle_gamma   90.00
#
_symmetry.space_group_name_H-M   'P 1'
#
loop_
_entity.id
_entity.type
_entity.pdbx_description
1 polymer ?
#
loop_
_entity_poly.entity_id
_entity_poly.type
_entity_poly.pdbx_seq_one_letter_code
_entity_poly.pdbx_strand_id
1 'polypeptide(L)' 'MDSDDFGLWAMLAFWASAMGGIMLGVSWAKSRGKKSPAPREVILKSLKTRLEKGEITEEEYQKRLKEL' A
#
# COMPACT_ATOMS: atom_id res chain seq x y z
N MET A 1 -20.05 19.97 -35.10
CA MET A 1 -19.20 18.94 -34.49
C MET A 1 -19.58 17.66 -35.18
N ASP A 2 -18.71 17.17 -36.05
CA ASP A 2 -19.00 16.04 -36.92
C ASP A 2 -19.11 14.74 -36.12
N SER A 3 -19.91 13.80 -36.60
CA SER A 3 -20.19 12.54 -35.89
C SER A 3 -18.93 11.69 -35.68
N ASP A 4 -17.93 11.82 -36.55
CA ASP A 4 -16.63 11.15 -36.44
C ASP A 4 -15.76 11.71 -35.30
N ASP A 5 -15.75 13.04 -35.12
CA ASP A 5 -15.08 13.69 -33.99
C ASP A 5 -15.71 13.27 -32.66
N PHE A 6 -17.04 13.20 -32.61
CA PHE A 6 -17.74 12.77 -31.40
C PHE A 6 -17.42 11.31 -31.03
N GLY A 7 -17.35 10.41 -32.02
CA GLY A 7 -17.00 9.01 -31.81
C GLY A 7 -15.59 8.81 -31.23
N LEU A 8 -14.60 9.53 -31.77
CA LEU A 8 -13.22 9.49 -31.28
C LEU A 8 -13.12 10.01 -29.84
N TRP A 9 -13.77 11.14 -29.54
CA TRP A 9 -13.79 11.71 -28.19
C TRP A 9 -14.51 10.81 -27.19
N ALA A 10 -15.63 10.19 -27.57
CA ALA A 10 -16.35 9.25 -26.72
C ALA A 10 -15.50 8.02 -26.39
N MET A 11 -14.78 7.48 -27.37
CA MET A 11 -13.88 6.34 -27.17
C MET A 11 -12.72 6.70 -26.24
N LEU A 12 -12.08 7.85 -26.43
CA LEU A 12 -11.00 8.32 -25.54
C LEU A 12 -11.50 8.55 -24.11
N ALA A 13 -12.66 9.19 -23.95
CA ALA A 13 -13.27 9.41 -22.64
C ALA A 13 -13.58 8.09 -21.91
N PHE A 14 -14.13 7.11 -22.63
CA PHE A 14 -14.41 5.78 -22.10
C PHE A 14 -13.15 5.09 -21.59
N TRP A 15 -12.10 5.03 -22.41
CA TRP A 15 -10.84 4.37 -22.01
C TRP A 15 -10.09 5.12 -20.91
N ALA A 16 -10.09 6.45 -20.93
CA ALA A 16 -9.52 7.26 -19.86
C ALA A 16 -10.26 7.03 -18.52
N SER A 17 -11.58 6.96 -18.56
CA SER A 17 -12.41 6.64 -17.39
C SER A 17 -12.14 5.24 -16.85
N ALA A 18 -12.06 4.24 -17.73
CA ALA A 18 -11.76 2.86 -17.35
C ALA A 18 -10.39 2.73 -16.65
N MET A 19 -9.34 3.33 -17.23
CA MET A 19 -8.00 3.35 -16.62
C MET A 19 -7.99 4.11 -15.28
N GLY A 20 -8.68 5.26 -15.21
CA GLY A 20 -8.80 6.05 -13.98
C GLY A 20 -9.52 5.29 -12.86
N GLY A 21 -10.60 4.58 -13.20
CA GLY A 21 -11.35 3.74 -12.26
C GLY A 21 -10.51 2.61 -11.67
N ILE A 22 -9.71 1.93 -12.50
CA ILE A 22 -8.81 0.86 -12.04
C ILE A 22 -7.74 1.43 -11.10
N MET A 23 -7.10 2.55 -11.45
CA MET A 23 -6.08 3.18 -10.59
C MET A 23 -6.66 3.59 -9.23
N LEU A 24 -7.86 4.20 -9.22
CA LEU A 24 -8.55 4.56 -7.98
C LEU A 24 -8.92 3.33 -7.14
N GLY A 25 -9.41 2.26 -7.77
CA GLY A 25 -9.74 1.00 -7.11
C GLY A 25 -8.51 0.34 -6.47
N VAL A 26 -7.38 0.30 -7.18
CA VAL A 26 -6.10 -0.24 -6.67
C VAL A 26 -5.55 0.63 -5.55
N SER A 27 -5.58 1.96 -5.68
CA SER A 27 -5.14 2.88 -4.64
C SER A 27 -5.97 2.73 -3.36
N TRP A 28 -7.30 2.62 -3.50
CA TRP A 28 -8.21 2.39 -2.39
C TRP A 28 -7.96 1.03 -1.70
N ALA A 29 -7.81 -0.04 -2.47
CA ALA A 29 -7.47 -1.37 -1.95
C ALA A 29 -6.12 -1.36 -1.19
N LYS A 30 -5.10 -0.71 -1.76
CA LYS A 30 -3.78 -0.57 -1.12
C LYS A 30 -3.85 0.29 0.14
N SER A 31 -4.69 1.32 0.17
CA SER A 31 -4.91 2.14 1.37
C SER A 31 -5.61 1.39 2.50
N ARG A 32 -6.51 0.44 2.18
CA ARG A 32 -7.10 -0.47 3.17
C ARG A 32 -6.07 -1.45 3.73
N GLY A 33 -5.16 -1.96 2.91
CA GLY A 33 -4.06 -2.84 3.35
C GLY A 33 -3.00 -2.15 4.23
N LYS A 34 -2.92 -0.82 4.20
CA LYS A 34 -1.95 -0.03 5.00
C LYS A 34 -2.51 0.50 6.32
N LYS A 35 -3.80 0.31 6.62
CA LYS A 35 -4.49 1.00 7.72
C LYS A 35 -4.44 0.28 9.08
N SER A 36 -3.73 -0.83 9.18
CA SER A 36 -3.36 -1.37 10.48
C SER A 36 -1.84 -1.41 10.54
N PRO A 37 -1.18 -0.69 11.48
CA PRO A 37 0.15 -1.12 11.88
C PRO A 37 0.02 -2.63 12.14
N ALA A 38 0.94 -3.43 11.58
CA ALA A 38 0.91 -4.87 11.81
C ALA A 38 0.66 -5.11 13.31
N PRO A 39 -0.21 -6.07 13.69
CA PRO A 39 -0.56 -6.28 15.09
C PRO A 39 0.74 -6.28 15.91
N ARG A 40 0.75 -5.60 17.06
CA ARG A 40 1.97 -5.43 17.89
C ARG A 40 2.70 -6.76 18.09
N GLU A 41 1.95 -7.85 18.21
CA GLU A 41 2.42 -9.23 18.26
C GLU A 41 3.27 -9.67 17.06
N VAL A 42 2.87 -9.32 15.83
CA VAL A 42 3.62 -9.61 14.59
C VAL A 42 4.91 -8.81 14.56
N ILE A 43 4.85 -7.54 14.99
CA ILE A 43 6.03 -6.67 15.05
C ILE A 43 7.03 -7.20 16.09
N LEU A 44 6.55 -7.52 17.31
CA LEU A 44 7.34 -8.15 18.38
C LEU A 44 7.96 -9.46 17.93
N LYS A 45 7.20 -10.33 17.26
CA LYS A 45 7.71 -11.60 16.73
C LYS A 45 8.81 -11.37 15.71
N SER A 46 8.63 -10.41 14.80
CA SER A 46 9.65 -10.07 13.81
C SER A 46 10.93 -9.50 14.45
N LEU A 47 10.79 -8.63 15.46
CA LEU A 47 11.91 -8.06 16.21
C LEU A 47 12.67 -9.11 17.01
N LYS A 48 11.97 -10.00 17.72
CA LYS A 48 12.57 -11.10 18.48
C LYS A 48 13.32 -12.06 17.57
N THR A 49 12.76 -12.41 16.41
CA THR A 49 13.46 -13.25 15.42
C THR A 49 14.75 -12.59 14.91
N ARG A 50 14.76 -11.26 14.74
CA ARG A 50 15.96 -10.53 14.31
C ARG A 50 17.02 -10.45 15.41
N LEU A 51 16.59 -10.35 16.67
CA LEU A 51 17.47 -10.45 17.84
C LEU A 51 18.09 -11.86 17.94
N GLU A 52 17.30 -12.92 17.79
CA GLU A 52 17.76 -14.31 17.81
C GLU A 52 18.73 -14.64 16.66
N LYS A 53 18.57 -13.98 15.50
CA LYS A 53 19.49 -14.08 14.37
C LYS A 53 20.76 -13.23 14.52
N GLY A 54 20.84 -12.40 15.56
CA GLY A 54 21.94 -11.44 15.75
C GLY A 54 21.97 -10.31 14.71
N GLU A 55 20.86 -10.06 13.99
CA GLU A 55 20.76 -8.95 13.03
C GLU A 55 20.63 -7.59 13.73
N ILE A 56 20.19 -7.58 14.98
CA ILE A 56 20.06 -6.39 15.84
C ILE A 56 20.61 -6.70 17.23
N THR A 57 21.10 -5.69 17.93
CA THR A 57 21.55 -5.83 19.32
C THR A 57 20.38 -5.76 20.30
N GLU A 58 20.56 -6.27 21.52
CA GLU A 58 19.57 -6.16 22.60
C GLU A 58 19.20 -4.69 22.87
N GLU A 59 20.16 -3.77 22.78
CA GLU A 59 19.97 -2.33 22.95
C GLU A 59 19.04 -1.74 21.88
N GLU A 60 19.24 -2.12 20.62
CA GLU A 60 18.39 -1.72 19.50
C GLU A 60 17.00 -2.34 19.59
N TYR A 61 16.90 -3.58 20.07
CA TYR A 61 15.64 -4.25 20.34
C TYR A 61 14.84 -3.50 21.41
N GLN A 62 15.45 -3.19 22.56
CA GLN A 62 14.82 -2.44 23.65
C GLN A 62 14.41 -1.02 23.24
N LYS A 63 15.23 -0.34 22.41
CA LYS A 63 14.88 0.98 21.88
C LYS A 63 13.64 0.93 21.00
N ARG A 64 13.58 -0.03 20.06
CA ARG A 64 12.41 -0.21 19.19
C ARG A 64 11.17 -0.65 19.96
N LEU A 65 11.35 -1.42 21.03
CA LEU A 65 10.25 -1.85 21.91
C LEU A 65 9.62 -0.69 22.69
N LYS A 66 10.41 0.36 23.01
CA LYS A 66 9.92 1.60 23.63
C LYS A 66 9.23 2.54 22.65
N GLU A 67 9.58 2.48 21.36
CA GLU A 67 9.01 3.29 20.28
C GLU A 67 7.71 2.69 19.69
N LEU A 68 7.31 1.50 20.12
CA LEU A 68 6.17 0.70 19.64
C LEU A 68 4.89 0.97 20.43
#